data_AF-A0A7X7B4W7-F1
#
_entry.id   AF-A0A7X7B4W7-F1
#
_cell.length_a   1.000
_cell.length_b   1.000
_cell.length_c   1.000
_cell.angle_alpha   90.00
_cell.angle_beta   90.00
_cell.angle_gamma   90.00
#
_symmetry.space_group_name_H-M   'P 1'
#
loop_
_entity.id
_entity.type
_entity.pdbx_description
1 polymer ?
#
loop_
_entity_poly.entity_id
_entity_poly.type
_entity_poly.pdbx_seq_one_letter_code
_entity_poly.pdbx_strand_id
1 'polypeptide(L)'
;MESEISSMQEGYSRRNLKDGFFVEYIRIPQLTPPGYVMTSKHYHDYYEVYYLIIGEASYIIEDNIFNLRQYGMVFINKNVFHKTQYNEKGIKERILY
;
A
#
# COMPACT_ATOMS: atom_id res chain seq x y z
N MET A 1 25.31 -0.39 -11.18
CA MET A 1 25.11 -1.74 -11.74
C MET A 1 23.61 -1.96 -11.76
N GLU A 2 23.07 -1.85 -12.98
CA GLU A 2 21.75 -2.28 -13.49
C GLU A 2 20.49 -1.95 -12.71
N SER A 3 19.77 -0.96 -13.24
CA SER A 3 18.35 -0.68 -13.00
C SER A 3 17.49 -1.73 -13.70
N GLU A 4 16.90 -2.65 -12.95
CA GLU A 4 15.84 -3.52 -13.47
C GLU A 4 14.51 -2.75 -13.48
N ILE A 5 14.12 -2.29 -14.67
CA ILE A 5 12.75 -1.88 -14.97
C ILE A 5 11.96 -3.17 -15.19
N SER A 6 11.30 -3.66 -14.15
CA SER A 6 10.32 -4.75 -14.26
C SER A 6 9.05 -4.22 -14.91
N SER A 7 8.52 -5.00 -15.85
CA SER A 7 7.37 -4.68 -16.72
C SER A 7 6.13 -4.26 -15.92
N MET A 8 5.64 -3.06 -16.20
CA MET A 8 4.43 -2.49 -15.59
C MET A 8 3.19 -3.27 -16.04
N GLN A 9 2.58 -4.04 -15.13
CA GLN A 9 1.18 -4.47 -15.26
C GLN A 9 0.26 -3.25 -15.22
N GLU A 10 -0.82 -3.25 -16.00
CA GLU A 10 -1.85 -2.19 -15.95
C GLU A 10 -2.23 -1.87 -14.50
N GLY A 11 -2.00 -0.63 -14.07
CA GLY A 11 -2.37 -0.16 -12.74
C GLY A 11 -1.25 -0.10 -11.70
N TYR A 12 -0.01 -0.51 -11.98
CA TYR A 12 1.11 -0.34 -11.05
C TYR A 12 2.08 0.77 -11.51
N SER A 13 2.33 1.76 -10.67
CA SER A 13 3.34 2.79 -10.89
C SER A 13 4.06 3.14 -9.60
N ARG A 14 5.39 3.06 -9.59
CA ARG A 14 6.23 3.50 -8.47
C ARG A 14 7.25 4.50 -8.97
N ARG A 15 7.33 5.66 -8.31
CA ARG A 15 8.28 6.71 -8.60
C ARG A 15 9.15 6.97 -7.37
N ASN A 16 10.44 6.64 -7.47
CA ASN A 16 11.41 7.06 -6.48
C ASN A 16 11.73 8.54 -6.69
N LEU A 17 11.44 9.33 -5.67
CA LEU A 17 11.85 10.72 -5.53
C LEU A 17 13.14 10.74 -4.69
N LYS A 18 13.78 11.90 -4.57
CA LYS A 18 15.06 11.99 -3.84
C LYS A 18 14.90 11.54 -2.38
N ASP A 19 16.00 11.05 -1.81
CA ASP A 19 16.16 10.81 -0.37
C ASP A 19 15.16 9.82 0.24
N GLY A 20 14.85 8.73 -0.47
CA GLY A 20 13.99 7.66 0.04
C GLY A 20 12.51 8.01 0.08
N PHE A 21 12.12 9.19 -0.41
CA PHE A 21 10.73 9.52 -0.67
C PHE A 21 10.31 8.82 -1.97
N PHE A 22 9.20 8.11 -1.98
CA PHE A 22 8.66 7.55 -3.22
C PHE A 22 7.15 7.69 -3.22
N VAL A 23 6.56 7.66 -4.41
CA VAL A 23 5.11 7.61 -4.56
C VAL A 23 4.77 6.34 -5.31
N GLU A 24 3.87 5.55 -4.76
CA GLU A 24 3.37 4.34 -5.37
C GLU A 24 1.86 4.43 -5.57
N TYR A 25 1.44 4.35 -6.83
CA TYR A 25 0.07 4.17 -7.24
C TYR A 25 -0.17 2.70 -7.60
N ILE A 26 -1.20 2.12 -7.01
CA ILE A 26 -1.63 0.76 -7.33
C ILE A 26 -3.13 0.75 -7.62
N ARG A 27 -3.50 0.15 -8.75
CA ARG A 27 -4.85 -0.28 -9.10
C ARG A 27 -4.84 -1.79 -9.32
N ILE A 28 -5.49 -2.51 -8.42
CA ILE A 28 -5.62 -3.96 -8.44
C ILE A 28 -7.00 -4.32 -9.02
N PRO A 29 -7.08 -5.05 -10.15
CA PRO A 29 -8.36 -5.50 -10.70
C PRO A 29 -9.01 -6.60 -9.83
N GLN A 30 -10.31 -6.80 -10.03
CA GLN A 30 -11.15 -7.67 -9.19
C GLN A 30 -10.69 -9.14 -9.10
N LEU A 31 -9.97 -9.64 -10.10
CA LEU A 31 -9.52 -11.03 -10.20
C LEU A 31 -8.26 -11.35 -9.38
N THR A 32 -7.66 -10.36 -8.72
CA THR A 32 -6.47 -10.58 -7.91
C THR A 32 -6.84 -11.20 -6.54
N PRO A 33 -6.22 -12.32 -6.13
CA PRO A 33 -6.49 -12.96 -4.84
C PRO A 33 -6.29 -12.00 -3.65
N PRO A 34 -7.08 -12.17 -2.56
CA PRO A 34 -6.83 -11.48 -1.29
C PRO A 34 -5.39 -11.73 -0.82
N GLY A 35 -4.66 -10.69 -0.41
CA GLY A 35 -3.28 -10.80 0.08
C GLY A 35 -2.17 -10.66 -0.97
N TYR A 36 -2.49 -10.34 -2.22
CA TYR A 36 -1.49 -10.08 -3.27
C TYR A 36 -0.61 -8.86 -2.98
N VAL A 37 -1.09 -7.90 -2.18
CA VAL A 37 -0.36 -6.68 -1.83
C VAL A 37 -0.14 -6.69 -0.31
N MET A 38 1.13 -6.80 0.08
CA MET A 38 1.68 -6.96 1.44
C MET A 38 1.35 -8.28 2.15
N THR A 39 2.25 -9.26 2.00
CA THR A 39 2.13 -10.60 2.59
C THR A 39 2.60 -10.69 4.05
N SER A 40 3.42 -9.75 4.54
CA SER A 40 4.01 -9.77 5.89
C SER A 40 3.88 -8.45 6.65
N LYS A 41 3.81 -8.55 7.99
CA LYS A 41 3.95 -7.43 8.92
C LYS A 41 5.40 -6.94 8.86
N HIS A 42 5.61 -5.63 8.70
CA HIS A 42 6.94 -5.06 8.56
C HIS A 42 7.01 -3.64 9.12
N TYR A 43 8.21 -3.05 9.11
CA TYR A 43 8.48 -1.67 9.49
C TYR A 43 9.59 -1.13 8.59
N HIS A 44 9.73 0.20 8.56
CA HIS A 44 10.79 0.89 7.83
C HIS A 44 11.13 2.22 8.49
N ASP A 45 12.28 2.80 8.17
CA ASP A 45 12.84 4.01 8.79
C ASP A 45 12.36 5.34 8.16
N TYR A 46 11.41 5.25 7.22
CA TYR A 46 10.68 6.37 6.65
C TYR A 46 9.22 6.42 7.14
N TYR A 47 8.55 7.56 6.94
CA TYR A 47 7.11 7.70 7.20
C TYR A 47 6.34 7.07 6.05
N GLU A 48 5.17 6.47 6.33
CA GLU A 48 4.23 6.03 5.29
C GLU A 48 2.92 6.83 5.40
N VAL A 49 2.41 7.28 4.26
CA VAL A 49 1.04 7.78 4.13
C VAL A 49 0.30 6.92 3.13
N TYR A 50 -0.77 6.27 3.56
CA TYR A 50 -1.64 5.48 2.68
C TYR A 50 -2.97 6.16 2.48
N TYR A 51 -3.38 6.29 1.21
CA TYR A 51 -4.66 6.86 0.81
C TYR A 51 -5.45 5.87 -0.05
N LEU A 52 -6.64 5.47 0.42
CA LEU A 52 -7.52 4.53 -0.27
C LEU A 52 -8.45 5.27 -1.22
N ILE A 53 -8.35 5.03 -2.53
CA ILE A 53 -9.21 5.67 -3.55
C ILE A 53 -10.45 4.85 -3.84
N ILE A 54 -10.31 3.51 -3.95
CA ILE A 54 -11.42 2.58 -4.18
C ILE A 54 -11.21 1.32 -3.33
N GLY A 55 -12.30 0.85 -2.71
CA GLY A 55 -12.36 -0.41 -1.98
C GLY A 55 -12.42 -0.23 -0.46
N GLU A 56 -12.14 -1.32 0.25
CA GLU A 56 -12.04 -1.38 1.70
C GLU A 56 -10.74 -2.06 2.12
N ALA A 57 -10.12 -1.55 3.18
CA ALA A 57 -8.87 -2.08 3.72
C ALA A 57 -8.86 -1.99 5.25
N SER A 58 -8.14 -2.90 5.90
CA SER A 58 -7.78 -2.81 7.31
C SER A 58 -6.27 -2.63 7.42
N TYR A 59 -5.87 -1.64 8.21
CA TYR A 59 -4.48 -1.45 8.60
C TYR A 59 -4.29 -1.96 10.03
N ILE A 60 -3.40 -2.92 10.19
CA ILE A 60 -2.93 -3.37 11.50
C ILE A 60 -1.68 -2.55 11.77
N ILE A 61 -1.71 -1.68 12.78
CA ILE A 61 -0.59 -0.84 13.19
C ILE A 61 -0.33 -1.16 14.67
N GLU A 62 0.84 -1.74 14.95
CA GLU A 62 1.16 -2.39 16.22
C GLU A 62 0.11 -3.44 16.60
N ASP A 63 -0.71 -3.12 17.62
CA ASP A 63 -1.78 -3.96 18.18
C ASP A 63 -3.19 -3.42 17.86
N ASN A 64 -3.27 -2.34 17.09
CA ASN A 64 -4.52 -1.68 16.73
C ASN A 64 -4.92 -2.02 15.29
N ILE A 65 -6.24 -2.13 15.08
CA ILE A 65 -6.84 -2.35 13.76
C ILE A 65 -7.61 -1.09 13.36
N PHE A 66 -7.23 -0.52 12.22
CA PHE A 66 -7.87 0.65 11.62
C PHE A 66 -8.59 0.22 10.35
N ASN A 67 -9.92 0.31 10.33
CA ASN A 67 -10.72 0.00 9.15
C ASN A 67 -10.89 1.26 8.29
N LEU A 68 -10.43 1.17 7.05
CA LEU A 68 -10.54 2.23 6.06
C LEU A 68 -11.69 1.93 5.10
N ARG A 69 -12.53 2.93 4.94
CA ARG A 69 -13.48 3.03 3.82
C ARG A 69 -12.85 3.86 2.71
N GLN A 70 -13.51 3.87 1.55
CA GLN A 70 -13.12 4.70 0.41
C GLN A 70 -12.82 6.15 0.82
N TYR A 71 -11.71 6.69 0.33
CA TYR A 71 -11.12 8.00 0.68
C TYR A 71 -10.58 8.13 2.10
N GLY A 72 -10.53 7.02 2.84
CA GLY A 72 -9.82 6.93 4.11
C GLY A 72 -8.30 7.05 3.94
N MET A 73 -7.65 7.52 4.99
CA MET A 73 -6.20 7.70 5.03
C MET A 73 -5.64 7.21 6.37
N VAL A 74 -4.43 6.66 6.34
CA VAL A 74 -3.63 6.39 7.54
C VAL A 74 -2.24 6.98 7.41
N PHE A 75 -1.70 7.42 8.55
CA PHE A 75 -0.34 7.92 8.70
C PHE A 75 0.41 6.98 9.63
N ILE A 76 1.57 6.51 9.20
CA ILE A 76 2.37 5.55 9.95
C ILE A 76 3.73 6.16 10.25
N ASN A 77 4.12 6.08 11.51
CA ASN A 77 5.39 6.59 11.98
C ASN A 77 6.54 5.65 11.58
N LYS A 78 7.76 6.19 11.59
CA LYS A 78 8.99 5.42 11.39
C LYS A 78 9.10 4.29 12.40
N ASN A 79 9.63 3.16 11.96
CA ASN A 79 9.93 1.99 12.78
C ASN A 79 8.71 1.42 13.53
N VAL A 80 7.49 1.68 13.02
CA VAL A 80 6.26 1.10 13.54
C VAL A 80 5.89 -0.11 12.70
N PHE A 81 5.61 -1.23 13.36
CA PHE A 81 5.13 -2.41 12.66
C PHE A 81 3.73 -2.18 12.11
N HIS A 82 3.54 -2.45 10.82
CA HIS A 82 2.26 -2.33 10.16
C HIS A 82 2.04 -3.42 9.09
N LYS A 83 0.76 -3.61 8.74
CA LYS A 83 0.32 -4.52 7.68
C LYS A 83 -1.02 -4.04 7.11
N THR A 84 -1.15 -4.06 5.80
CA THR A 84 -2.42 -3.83 5.10
C THR A 84 -3.10 -5.16 4.80
N GLN A 85 -4.41 -5.22 5.03
CA GLN A 85 -5.26 -6.36 4.69
C GLN A 85 -6.45 -5.86 3.89
N TYR A 86 -6.76 -6.54 2.79
CA TYR A 86 -7.94 -6.26 1.98
C TYR A 86 -9.04 -7.26 2.32
N ASN A 87 -10.20 -6.75 2.73
CA ASN A 87 -11.29 -7.59 3.26
C ASN A 87 -12.22 -8.14 2.16
N GLU A 88 -12.23 -7.51 0.99
CA GLU A 88 -13.21 -7.81 -0.05
C GLU A 88 -12.60 -8.14 -1.43
N LYS A 89 -13.39 -8.88 -2.23
CA LYS A 89 -13.14 -9.06 -3.66
C LYS A 89 -13.66 -7.83 -4.39
N GLY A 90 -12.83 -7.21 -5.22
CA GLY A 90 -13.19 -5.96 -5.87
C GLY A 90 -11.96 -5.23 -6.39
N ILE A 91 -12.20 -4.18 -7.16
CA ILE A 91 -11.15 -3.25 -7.57
C ILE A 91 -10.61 -2.58 -6.30
N LYS A 92 -9.29 -2.54 -6.17
CA LYS A 92 -8.62 -1.73 -5.14
C LYS A 92 -7.79 -0.68 -5.82
N GLU A 93 -7.88 0.55 -5.35
CA GLU A 93 -7.09 1.65 -5.89
C GLU A 93 -6.56 2.48 -4.73
N ARG A 94 -5.25 2.73 -4.71
CA ARG A 94 -4.60 3.46 -3.61
C ARG A 94 -3.35 4.19 -4.06
N ILE A 95 -2.97 5.19 -3.25
CA ILE A 95 -1.68 5.86 -3.32
C ILE A 95 -0.95 5.62 -1.99
N LEU A 96 0.37 5.40 -2.06
CA LEU A 96 1.26 5.35 -0.91
C LEU A 96 2.42 6.30 -1.13
N TYR A 97 2.77 7.03 -0.07
CA TYR A 97 3.91 7.94 0.01
C TYR A 97 4.91 7.44 1.05
#